data_AF-A0A7K4CAF5-F1
#
_entry.id   AF-A0A7K4CAF5-F1
#
_cell.length_a   1.000
_cell.length_b   1.000
_cell.length_c   1.000
_cell.angle_alpha   90.00
_cell.angle_beta   90.00
_cell.angle_gamma   90.00
#
_symmetry.space_group_name_H-M   'P 1'
#
loop_
_entity.id
_entity.type
_entity.pdbx_description
1 polymer ?
#
loop_
_entity_poly.entity_id
_entity_poly.type
_entity_poly.pdbx_seq_one_letter_code
_entity_poly.pdbx_strand_id
1 'polypeptide(L)'
;MNVKRRYVIVAVFFVGILAALAGSIHSPLLYSLEKDLFPSPFHINAEALKDQGLNSTSDVLPDVQDFIDFSGPISLSIQIHDIEQARRDLERFQKSRGSIKNLIVKLDMNESEIAEIERNSALQREILESLMNTSVTLESLQLMEIQYHSENNQDMATTVRLRGEEIRKKVKGLNTQYRNATEKVTQSAKKIGLNTTRNEESSAAVDEIVRTIENPAATPVVVRDTVLIPGDERVSLFLRPETGEYRDVIEYMGISLTLRGNTTLRANKVPIVLYMDDLPLATVQTDNFGYYNAKIPIERTKAGAHTVYARSPTSRSVNRTLTVTAVDSATFLNVSKPDTSGLVNCSGSVMANYPVRSASVEILWDDSHVLVTKTDARGEFIKEIELPPGRHTIVAKFSGSGYPINPSESKTVSVDVSLTPGYEPDYGLILIIIISAIILLLSAAAARWYLRRMTNKVLPAPDPADIPGTSPDDEDSPGTLEDLLEDKNETLGAGYARLLREQGLTAASRKAYEHLALRLARDMRVKRYRSLTAREMARTCRGKPYCSAFARFIAIYERVRYGGQVSVKDQTVFETAMNSAEDLMEGEHH
;
A
#
# COMPACT_ATOMS: atom_id res chain seq x y z
N MET A 1 35.18 -69.31 -40.85
CA MET A 1 36.29 -68.33 -40.89
C MET A 1 36.05 -67.39 -42.06
N ASN A 2 35.98 -66.09 -41.83
CA ASN A 2 36.40 -65.12 -42.84
C ASN A 2 37.11 -64.02 -42.07
N VAL A 3 38.43 -64.19 -41.94
CA VAL A 3 39.35 -63.24 -41.31
C VAL A 3 39.08 -61.80 -41.80
N LYS A 4 38.64 -61.65 -43.05
CA LYS A 4 38.14 -60.40 -43.66
C LYS A 4 36.98 -59.72 -42.90
N ARG A 5 36.01 -60.45 -42.33
CA ARG A 5 34.87 -59.85 -41.60
C ARG A 5 35.27 -59.29 -40.23
N ARG A 6 36.28 -59.87 -39.57
CA ARG A 6 36.79 -59.36 -38.27
C ARG A 6 37.59 -58.07 -38.45
N TYR A 7 38.41 -57.96 -39.50
CA TYR A 7 39.12 -56.73 -39.81
C TYR A 7 38.21 -55.60 -40.27
N VAL A 8 37.11 -55.90 -40.98
CA VAL A 8 36.13 -54.89 -41.37
C VAL A 8 35.40 -54.31 -40.15
N ILE A 9 35.01 -55.13 -39.18
CA ILE A 9 34.35 -54.65 -37.97
C ILE A 9 35.29 -53.79 -37.12
N VAL A 10 36.56 -54.21 -36.98
CA VAL A 10 37.58 -53.42 -36.26
C VAL A 10 37.89 -52.12 -37.00
N ALA A 11 37.98 -52.12 -38.32
CA ALA A 11 38.20 -50.91 -39.11
C ALA A 11 37.02 -49.93 -38.99
N VAL A 12 35.77 -50.41 -39.01
CA VAL A 12 34.58 -49.58 -38.79
C VAL A 12 34.56 -49.00 -37.37
N PHE A 13 34.99 -49.78 -36.37
CA PHE A 13 35.11 -49.29 -34.99
C PHE A 13 36.21 -48.22 -34.86
N PHE A 14 37.35 -48.42 -35.53
CA PHE A 14 38.47 -47.47 -35.53
C PHE A 14 38.10 -46.15 -36.23
N VAL A 15 37.38 -46.24 -37.36
CA VAL A 15 36.84 -45.06 -38.07
C VAL A 15 35.76 -44.36 -37.23
N GLY A 16 34.92 -45.11 -36.52
CA GLY A 16 33.94 -44.55 -35.58
C GLY A 16 34.58 -43.80 -34.41
N ILE A 17 35.68 -44.34 -33.86
CA ILE A 17 36.44 -43.67 -32.79
C ILE A 17 37.14 -42.42 -33.33
N LEU A 18 37.74 -42.46 -34.52
CA LEU A 18 38.36 -41.30 -35.16
C LEU A 18 37.34 -40.19 -35.47
N ALA A 19 36.14 -40.56 -35.93
CA ALA A 19 35.04 -39.61 -36.17
C ALA A 19 34.52 -39.00 -34.85
N ALA A 20 34.43 -39.79 -33.79
CA ALA A 20 34.06 -39.30 -32.46
C ALA A 20 35.13 -38.35 -31.87
N LEU A 21 36.42 -38.62 -32.11
CA LEU A 21 37.51 -37.72 -31.74
C LEU A 21 37.47 -36.43 -32.54
N ALA A 22 37.25 -36.48 -33.85
CA ALA A 22 37.15 -35.29 -34.69
C ALA A 22 35.97 -34.37 -34.30
N GLY A 23 34.84 -34.95 -33.85
CA GLY A 23 33.70 -34.18 -33.33
C GLY A 23 33.93 -33.55 -31.95
N SER A 24 34.92 -34.03 -31.20
CA SER A 24 35.23 -33.59 -29.83
C SER A 24 36.34 -32.52 -29.76
N ILE A 25 37.01 -32.20 -30.88
CA ILE A 25 38.07 -31.18 -30.93
C ILE A 25 37.45 -29.85 -31.32
N HIS A 26 36.66 -29.28 -30.41
CA HIS A 26 36.50 -27.82 -30.36
C HIS A 26 37.36 -27.33 -29.18
N SER A 27 38.63 -27.08 -29.51
CA SER A 27 39.66 -26.34 -28.75
C SER A 27 40.05 -26.84 -27.33
N PRO A 28 41.24 -27.46 -27.16
CA PRO A 28 41.92 -27.48 -25.87
C PRO A 28 42.85 -26.25 -25.81
N LEU A 29 42.33 -25.10 -25.42
CA LEU A 29 43.18 -24.02 -24.89
C LEU A 29 43.53 -24.42 -23.45
N LEU A 30 44.69 -25.06 -23.28
CA LEU A 30 45.26 -25.35 -21.95
C LEU A 30 45.68 -24.07 -21.20
N TYR A 31 45.66 -22.91 -21.88
CA TYR A 31 45.88 -21.59 -21.29
C TYR A 31 44.91 -20.59 -21.93
N SER A 32 43.87 -20.20 -21.19
CA SER A 32 43.05 -19.02 -21.50
C SER A 32 43.40 -17.93 -20.50
N LEU A 33 43.69 -16.71 -20.98
CA LEU A 33 44.00 -15.55 -20.13
C LEU A 33 42.96 -15.28 -19.03
N GLU A 34 41.70 -15.70 -19.25
CA GLU A 34 40.62 -15.59 -18.25
C GLU A 34 40.76 -16.55 -17.04
N LYS A 35 41.62 -17.57 -17.09
CA LYS A 35 41.78 -18.57 -16.03
C LYS A 35 43.02 -18.36 -15.14
N ASP A 36 43.84 -17.36 -15.40
CA ASP A 36 44.98 -16.98 -14.57
C ASP A 36 44.63 -15.89 -13.53
N LEU A 37 43.35 -15.83 -13.12
CA LEU A 37 42.88 -15.08 -11.95
C LEU A 37 43.11 -15.86 -10.64
N PHE A 38 44.19 -16.65 -10.54
CA PHE A 38 44.66 -17.13 -9.25
C PHE A 38 45.61 -16.08 -8.68
N PRO A 39 45.17 -15.18 -7.77
CA PRO A 39 46.10 -14.33 -7.05
C PRO A 39 46.94 -15.23 -6.15
N SER A 40 48.11 -15.65 -6.64
CA SER A 40 49.19 -16.06 -5.75
C SER A 40 49.64 -14.81 -5.00
N PRO A 41 49.70 -14.81 -3.65
CA PRO A 41 50.13 -13.65 -2.88
C PRO A 41 51.56 -13.19 -3.14
N PHE A 42 52.31 -13.90 -4.01
CA PHE A 42 53.71 -13.61 -4.32
C PHE A 42 53.97 -13.08 -5.73
N HIS A 43 52.96 -13.08 -6.62
CA HIS A 43 53.13 -12.58 -7.99
C HIS A 43 51.93 -11.73 -8.40
N ILE A 44 52.07 -10.43 -8.22
CA ILE A 44 51.14 -9.43 -8.77
C ILE A 44 51.71 -9.01 -10.12
N ASN A 45 51.01 -9.33 -11.20
CA ASN A 45 51.39 -8.92 -12.54
C ASN A 45 51.12 -7.41 -12.69
N ALA A 46 52.19 -6.61 -12.75
CA ALA A 46 52.10 -5.15 -12.82
C ALA A 46 51.41 -4.64 -14.09
N GLU A 47 51.48 -5.40 -15.18
CA GLU A 47 50.86 -5.06 -16.46
C GLU A 47 49.36 -5.39 -16.45
N ALA A 48 48.99 -6.52 -15.81
CA ALA A 48 47.58 -6.86 -15.55
C ALA A 48 46.90 -5.86 -14.62
N LEU A 49 47.60 -5.30 -13.62
CA LEU A 49 47.07 -4.20 -12.79
C LEU A 49 46.84 -2.91 -13.58
N LYS A 50 47.70 -2.63 -14.57
CA LYS A 50 47.59 -1.43 -15.40
C LYS A 50 46.40 -1.53 -16.37
N ASP A 51 46.18 -2.69 -16.97
CA ASP A 51 45.01 -2.98 -17.80
C ASP A 51 43.72 -3.13 -16.98
N GLN A 52 43.81 -3.64 -15.75
CA GLN A 52 42.69 -3.66 -14.81
C GLN A 52 42.33 -2.24 -14.33
N GLY A 53 43.30 -1.33 -14.18
CA GLY A 53 43.05 0.09 -13.90
C GLY A 53 42.32 0.82 -15.04
N LEU A 54 42.62 0.49 -16.30
CA LEU A 54 41.93 1.03 -17.47
C LEU A 54 40.51 0.48 -17.62
N ASN A 55 40.29 -0.81 -17.37
CA ASN A 55 38.95 -1.42 -17.38
C ASN A 55 38.11 -1.07 -16.13
N SER A 56 38.74 -0.85 -14.97
CA SER A 56 38.09 -0.50 -13.71
C SER A 56 37.50 0.91 -13.70
N THR A 57 37.87 1.78 -14.65
CA THR A 57 37.28 3.13 -14.74
C THR A 57 35.78 3.03 -15.03
N SER A 58 35.34 2.06 -15.85
CA SER A 58 33.92 1.82 -16.17
C SER A 58 33.14 1.28 -14.97
N ASP A 59 33.75 0.39 -14.18
CA ASP A 59 33.11 -0.23 -13.01
C ASP A 59 32.90 0.73 -11.85
N VAL A 60 33.64 1.85 -11.85
CA VAL A 60 33.64 2.89 -10.81
C VAL A 60 32.67 4.03 -11.14
N LEU A 61 32.27 4.17 -12.41
CA LEU A 61 31.34 5.21 -12.84
C LEU A 61 30.02 5.23 -12.04
N PRO A 62 29.40 4.09 -11.66
CA PRO A 62 28.21 4.09 -10.82
C PRO A 62 28.45 4.71 -9.44
N ASP A 63 29.57 4.37 -8.79
CA ASP A 63 29.92 4.92 -7.48
C ASP A 63 30.21 6.43 -7.54
N VAL A 64 30.84 6.88 -8.65
CA VAL A 64 31.08 8.31 -8.91
C VAL A 64 29.79 9.04 -9.26
N GLN A 65 28.85 8.39 -9.96
CA GLN A 65 27.52 8.93 -10.25
C GLN A 65 26.74 9.16 -8.95
N ASP A 66 26.69 8.15 -8.08
CA ASP A 66 26.04 8.26 -6.77
C ASP A 66 26.70 9.36 -5.93
N PHE A 67 28.03 9.52 -6.04
CA PHE A 67 28.76 10.57 -5.35
C PHE A 67 28.40 12.00 -5.81
N ILE A 68 28.26 12.21 -7.12
CA ILE A 68 27.83 13.50 -7.69
C ILE A 68 26.38 13.80 -7.31
N ASP A 69 25.53 12.79 -7.24
CA ASP A 69 24.10 12.93 -6.94
C ASP A 69 23.80 13.38 -5.49
N PHE A 70 24.74 13.25 -4.55
CA PHE A 70 24.52 13.62 -3.14
C PHE A 70 24.32 15.12 -2.89
N SER A 71 24.77 15.99 -3.79
CA SER A 71 24.63 17.44 -3.63
C SER A 71 23.16 17.89 -3.64
N GLY A 72 22.31 17.20 -4.42
CA GLY A 72 20.88 17.46 -4.53
C GLY A 72 20.14 17.28 -3.18
N PRO A 73 20.11 16.08 -2.59
CA PRO A 73 19.42 15.83 -1.32
C PRO A 73 19.88 16.73 -0.16
N ILE A 74 21.19 17.02 -0.07
CA ILE A 74 21.74 17.89 0.97
C ILE A 74 21.24 19.33 0.79
N SER A 75 21.31 19.86 -0.44
CA SER A 75 20.82 21.22 -0.74
C SER A 75 19.33 21.35 -0.47
N LEU A 76 18.52 20.35 -0.84
CA LEU A 76 17.09 20.33 -0.56
C LEU A 76 16.78 20.29 0.94
N SER A 77 17.48 19.45 1.70
CA SER A 77 17.29 19.33 3.15
C SER A 77 17.57 20.65 3.88
N ILE A 78 18.61 21.37 3.45
CA ILE A 78 18.92 22.71 3.95
C ILE A 78 17.82 23.70 3.54
N GLN A 79 17.35 23.66 2.29
CA GLN A 79 16.30 24.55 1.79
C GLN A 79 14.99 24.41 2.58
N ILE A 80 14.57 23.18 2.91
CA ILE A 80 13.35 22.92 3.68
C ILE A 80 13.56 23.05 5.21
N HIS A 81 14.75 23.47 5.65
CA HIS A 81 15.15 23.65 7.05
C HIS A 81 15.13 22.35 7.88
N ASP A 82 15.35 21.18 7.26
CA ASP A 82 15.55 19.92 7.97
C ASP A 82 17.05 19.71 8.27
N ILE A 83 17.53 20.39 9.31
CA ILE A 83 18.95 20.40 9.71
C ILE A 83 19.44 19.00 10.11
N GLU A 84 18.57 18.19 10.72
CA GLU A 84 18.94 16.85 11.17
C GLU A 84 19.09 15.88 10.00
N GLN A 85 18.24 15.99 8.98
CA GLN A 85 18.41 15.24 7.74
C GLN A 85 19.64 15.72 6.95
N ALA A 86 19.86 17.03 6.86
CA ALA A 86 21.05 17.59 6.21
C ALA A 86 22.36 17.09 6.84
N ARG A 87 22.43 17.02 8.18
CA ARG A 87 23.58 16.45 8.91
C ARG A 87 23.83 14.99 8.58
N ARG A 88 22.78 14.16 8.58
CA ARG A 88 22.88 12.73 8.23
C ARG A 88 23.38 12.54 6.80
N ASP A 89 22.89 13.36 5.87
CA ASP A 89 23.28 13.27 4.47
C ASP A 89 24.71 13.77 4.23
N LEU A 90 25.16 14.80 4.97
CA LEU A 90 26.58 15.23 5.01
C LEU A 90 27.52 14.13 5.53
N GLU A 91 27.14 13.41 6.59
CA GLU A 91 27.91 12.28 7.12
C GLU A 91 27.98 11.12 6.11
N ARG A 92 26.87 10.83 5.42
CA ARG A 92 26.83 9.80 4.38
C ARG A 92 27.73 10.17 3.21
N PHE A 93 27.72 11.43 2.77
CA PHE A 93 28.65 11.93 1.76
C PHE A 93 30.11 11.72 2.19
N GLN A 94 30.45 12.01 3.45
CA GLN A 94 31.81 11.85 3.97
C GLN A 94 32.29 10.39 3.95
N LYS A 95 31.38 9.44 4.22
CA LYS A 95 31.67 8.01 4.08
C LYS A 95 31.92 7.61 2.61
N SER A 96 31.04 8.05 1.69
CA SER A 96 31.19 7.79 0.25
C SER A 96 32.49 8.36 -0.32
N ARG A 97 32.83 9.59 0.08
CA ARG A 97 34.11 10.24 -0.26
C ARG A 97 35.33 9.40 0.13
N GLY A 98 35.30 8.77 1.31
CA GLY A 98 36.39 7.91 1.77
C GLY A 98 36.66 6.74 0.82
N SER A 99 35.60 6.13 0.30
CA SER A 99 35.68 5.05 -0.70
C SER A 99 36.31 5.54 -2.00
N ILE A 100 35.85 6.67 -2.53
CA ILE A 100 36.37 7.24 -3.80
C ILE A 100 37.82 7.71 -3.65
N LYS A 101 38.17 8.34 -2.54
CA LYS A 101 39.56 8.76 -2.28
C LYS A 101 40.51 7.57 -2.21
N ASN A 102 40.11 6.50 -1.52
CA ASN A 102 40.90 5.28 -1.44
C ASN A 102 41.08 4.64 -2.82
N LEU A 103 40.04 4.71 -3.66
CA LEU A 103 40.08 4.21 -5.02
C LEU A 103 41.04 5.02 -5.90
N ILE A 104 40.96 6.36 -5.86
CA ILE A 104 41.86 7.27 -6.58
C ILE A 104 43.32 6.96 -6.24
N VAL A 105 43.62 6.75 -4.95
CA VAL A 105 44.98 6.42 -4.49
C VAL A 105 45.42 5.03 -4.95
N LYS A 106 44.56 4.02 -4.84
CA LYS A 106 44.89 2.64 -5.24
C LYS A 106 45.14 2.49 -6.73
N LEU A 107 44.44 3.28 -7.55
CA LEU A 107 44.52 3.25 -9.01
C LEU A 107 45.46 4.33 -9.58
N ASP A 108 46.16 5.08 -8.71
CA ASP A 108 47.04 6.21 -9.07
C ASP A 108 46.40 7.24 -10.02
N MET A 109 45.12 7.53 -9.79
CA MET A 109 44.30 8.42 -10.63
C MET A 109 44.36 9.89 -10.18
N ASN A 110 45.48 10.32 -9.59
CA ASN A 110 45.60 11.62 -8.92
C ASN A 110 45.43 12.84 -9.83
N GLU A 111 45.65 12.65 -11.14
CA GLU A 111 45.50 13.66 -12.19
C GLU A 111 44.24 13.43 -13.07
N SER A 112 43.38 12.48 -12.70
CA SER A 112 42.16 12.15 -13.45
C SER A 112 41.00 13.12 -13.22
N GLU A 113 40.02 13.07 -14.12
CA GLU A 113 38.73 13.75 -14.00
C GLU A 113 37.98 13.32 -12.72
N ILE A 114 38.14 12.07 -12.26
CA ILE A 114 37.53 11.57 -11.01
C ILE A 114 38.15 12.25 -9.80
N ALA A 115 39.46 12.51 -9.81
CA ALA A 115 40.12 13.27 -8.75
C ALA A 115 39.68 14.75 -8.75
N GLU A 116 39.41 15.33 -9.92
CA GLU A 116 38.86 16.68 -10.02
C GLU A 116 37.41 16.76 -9.51
N ILE A 117 36.58 15.75 -9.79
CA ILE A 117 35.23 15.61 -9.23
C ILE A 117 35.28 15.50 -7.70
N GLU A 118 36.13 14.64 -7.15
CA GLU A 118 36.27 14.47 -5.69
C GLU A 118 36.62 15.80 -5.00
N ARG A 119 37.62 16.52 -5.52
CA ARG A 119 38.07 17.80 -4.93
C ARG A 119 36.97 18.85 -4.95
N ASN A 120 36.29 19.01 -6.08
CA ASN A 120 35.25 20.05 -6.22
C ASN A 120 33.95 19.67 -5.48
N SER A 121 33.57 18.39 -5.44
CA SER A 121 32.43 17.93 -4.62
C SER A 121 32.72 18.02 -3.12
N ALA A 122 33.97 17.83 -2.69
CA ALA A 122 34.37 18.09 -1.30
C ALA A 122 34.22 19.57 -0.92
N LEU A 123 34.53 20.49 -1.85
CA LEU A 123 34.33 21.92 -1.68
C LEU A 123 32.83 22.28 -1.64
N GLN A 124 32.02 21.71 -2.54
CA GLN A 124 30.55 21.88 -2.51
C GLN A 124 29.98 21.47 -1.14
N ARG A 125 30.42 20.34 -0.59
CA ARG A 125 30.00 19.86 0.74
C ARG A 125 30.40 20.82 1.86
N GLU A 126 31.64 21.32 1.85
CA GLU A 126 32.11 22.30 2.86
C GLU A 126 31.28 23.58 2.82
N ILE A 127 30.92 24.04 1.62
CA ILE A 127 30.05 25.19 1.45
C ILE A 127 28.64 24.91 1.98
N LEU A 128 28.05 23.76 1.67
CA LEU A 128 26.73 23.36 2.17
C LEU A 128 26.72 23.26 3.71
N GLU A 129 27.76 22.69 4.31
CA GLU A 129 27.94 22.67 5.76
C GLU A 129 28.04 24.08 6.36
N SER A 130 28.80 24.98 5.71
CA SER A 130 28.91 26.37 6.12
C SER A 130 27.57 27.10 5.99
N LEU A 131 26.79 26.86 4.94
CA LEU A 131 25.46 27.46 4.75
C LEU A 131 24.47 26.96 5.80
N MET A 132 24.47 25.66 6.11
CA MET A 132 23.66 25.07 7.17
C MET A 132 23.99 25.69 8.54
N ASN A 133 25.27 25.74 8.91
CA ASN A 133 25.70 26.34 10.17
C ASN A 133 25.36 27.84 10.22
N THR A 134 25.52 28.54 9.10
CA THR A 134 25.14 29.94 8.98
C THR A 134 23.65 30.14 9.22
N SER A 135 22.79 29.32 8.62
CA SER A 135 21.33 29.35 8.84
C SER A 135 20.99 29.23 10.32
N VAL A 136 21.56 28.26 11.02
CA VAL A 136 21.35 28.04 12.47
C VAL A 136 21.84 29.26 13.27
N THR A 137 23.01 29.81 12.94
CA THR A 137 23.52 30.99 13.64
C THR A 137 22.64 32.22 13.42
N LEU A 138 22.13 32.44 12.21
CA LEU A 138 21.25 33.56 11.91
C LEU A 138 19.92 33.45 12.64
N GLU A 139 19.34 32.24 12.73
CA GLU A 139 18.15 32.00 13.53
C GLU A 139 18.40 32.31 15.02
N SER A 140 19.54 31.89 15.56
CA SER A 140 19.90 32.20 16.94
C SER A 140 20.06 33.71 17.20
N LEU A 141 20.65 34.44 16.24
CA LEU A 141 20.80 35.90 16.32
C LEU A 141 19.45 36.60 16.24
N GLN A 142 18.56 36.12 15.37
CA GLN A 142 17.20 36.65 15.28
C GLN A 142 16.42 36.47 16.60
N LEU A 143 16.58 35.32 17.26
CA LEU A 143 15.99 35.09 18.59
C LEU A 143 16.59 36.02 19.65
N MET A 144 17.91 36.23 19.64
CA MET A 144 18.58 37.17 20.54
C MET A 144 18.13 38.62 20.30
N GLU A 145 17.97 39.03 19.04
CA GLU A 145 17.45 40.35 18.67
C GLU A 145 16.04 40.56 19.23
N ILE A 146 15.15 39.56 19.06
CA ILE A 146 13.80 39.57 19.64
C ILE A 146 13.86 39.66 21.17
N GLN A 147 14.75 38.89 21.81
CA GLN A 147 14.91 38.90 23.26
C GLN A 147 15.34 40.29 23.77
N TYR A 148 16.38 40.89 23.18
CA TYR A 148 16.90 42.19 23.60
C TYR A 148 15.92 43.33 23.33
N HIS A 149 15.14 43.24 22.25
CA HIS A 149 14.01 44.15 22.05
C HIS A 149 12.95 44.01 23.16
N SER A 150 12.65 42.80 23.62
CA SER A 150 11.70 42.58 24.72
C SER A 150 12.23 43.05 26.09
N GLU A 151 13.55 43.14 26.25
CA GLU A 151 14.24 43.62 27.46
C GLU A 151 14.54 45.14 27.43
N ASN A 152 14.11 45.85 26.37
CA ASN A 152 14.39 47.27 26.14
C ASN A 152 15.91 47.61 26.11
N ASN A 153 16.74 46.66 25.68
CA ASN A 153 18.19 46.82 25.58
C ASN A 153 18.62 47.06 24.12
N GLN A 154 18.58 48.33 23.71
CA GLN A 154 18.78 48.76 22.32
C GLN A 154 20.22 48.54 21.82
N ASP A 155 21.23 48.67 22.70
CA ASP A 155 22.64 48.53 22.34
C ASP A 155 23.00 47.08 21.99
N MET A 156 22.43 46.12 22.72
CA MET A 156 22.63 44.69 22.44
C MET A 156 21.87 44.26 21.17
N ALA A 157 20.66 44.78 20.94
CA ALA A 157 19.90 44.50 19.72
C ALA A 157 20.65 44.98 18.45
N THR A 158 21.22 46.19 18.48
CA THR A 158 22.01 46.72 17.35
C THR A 158 23.28 45.92 17.09
N THR A 159 23.97 45.47 18.14
CA THR A 159 25.16 44.62 18.03
C THR A 159 24.83 43.28 17.37
N VAL A 160 23.73 42.64 17.77
CA VAL A 160 23.26 41.38 17.17
C VAL A 160 22.88 41.56 15.70
N ARG A 161 22.20 42.67 15.36
CA ARG A 161 21.82 42.99 13.98
C ARG A 161 23.03 43.15 13.07
N LEU A 162 24.05 43.92 13.50
CA LEU A 162 25.30 44.11 12.74
C LEU A 162 26.02 42.77 12.51
N ARG A 163 26.06 41.91 13.54
CA ARG A 163 26.62 40.56 13.41
C ARG A 163 25.85 39.71 12.40
N GLY A 164 24.53 39.84 12.34
CA GLY A 164 23.70 39.20 11.31
C GLY A 164 24.03 39.69 9.90
N GLU A 165 24.24 40.99 9.71
CA GLU A 165 24.62 41.58 8.42
C GLU A 165 26.01 41.11 7.93
N GLU A 166 26.99 41.01 8.83
CA GLU A 166 28.31 40.47 8.51
C GLU A 166 28.23 39.03 7.99
N ILE A 167 27.42 38.20 8.66
CA ILE A 167 27.20 36.81 8.28
C ILE A 167 26.51 36.72 6.92
N ARG A 168 25.47 37.53 6.66
CA ARG A 168 24.80 37.58 5.34
C ARG A 168 25.77 37.97 4.22
N LYS A 169 26.68 38.93 4.48
CA LYS A 169 27.71 39.31 3.50
C LYS A 169 28.67 38.15 3.17
N LYS A 170 28.99 37.30 4.14
CA LYS A 170 29.83 36.09 3.94
C LYS A 170 29.14 35.06 3.06
N VAL A 171 27.81 34.89 3.20
CA VAL A 171 27.00 33.92 2.44
C VAL A 171 27.03 34.16 0.94
N LYS A 172 27.04 35.42 0.50
CA LYS A 172 27.18 35.79 -0.92
C LYS A 172 28.45 35.23 -1.57
N GLY A 173 29.57 35.27 -0.82
CA GLY A 173 30.85 34.73 -1.27
C GLY A 173 30.81 33.20 -1.43
N LEU A 174 30.11 32.52 -0.53
CA LEU A 174 29.92 31.07 -0.57
C LEU A 174 29.12 30.62 -1.81
N ASN A 175 28.09 31.38 -2.20
CA ASN A 175 27.30 31.04 -3.39
C ASN A 175 28.16 31.04 -4.67
N THR A 176 29.01 32.06 -4.83
CA THR A 176 29.89 32.16 -6.01
C THR A 176 30.87 31.00 -6.05
N GLN A 177 31.43 30.61 -4.90
CA GLN A 177 32.32 29.45 -4.80
C GLN A 177 31.60 28.14 -5.12
N TYR A 178 30.34 27.99 -4.68
CA TYR A 178 29.53 26.81 -4.96
C TYR A 178 29.27 26.65 -6.45
N ARG A 179 28.83 27.72 -7.12
CA ARG A 179 28.59 27.72 -8.58
C ARG A 179 29.84 27.34 -9.37
N ASN A 180 30.99 27.91 -9.00
CA ASN A 180 32.27 27.57 -9.64
C ASN A 180 32.66 26.10 -9.43
N ALA A 181 32.40 25.55 -8.24
CA ALA A 181 32.66 24.14 -7.95
C ALA A 181 31.70 23.23 -8.74
N THR A 182 30.41 23.58 -8.81
CA THR A 182 29.40 22.87 -9.61
C THR A 182 29.77 22.83 -11.08
N GLU A 183 30.21 23.96 -11.64
CA GLU A 183 30.65 24.01 -13.04
C GLU A 183 31.84 23.08 -13.31
N LYS A 184 32.84 23.05 -12.43
CA LYS A 184 34.00 22.15 -12.56
C LYS A 184 33.64 20.68 -12.44
N VAL A 185 32.75 20.32 -11.50
CA VAL A 185 32.22 18.94 -11.39
C VAL A 185 31.50 18.57 -12.68
N THR A 186 30.64 19.44 -13.20
CA THR A 186 29.89 19.19 -14.43
C THR A 186 30.79 19.03 -15.65
N GLN A 187 31.80 19.89 -15.82
CA GLN A 187 32.76 19.80 -16.92
C GLN A 187 33.56 18.49 -16.86
N SER A 188 33.99 18.07 -15.67
CA SER A 188 34.76 16.84 -15.46
C SER A 188 33.89 15.59 -15.66
N ALA A 189 32.67 15.59 -15.13
CA ALA A 189 31.72 14.49 -15.22
C ALA A 189 31.24 14.25 -16.66
N LYS A 190 31.01 15.32 -17.45
CA LYS A 190 30.63 15.21 -18.87
C LYS A 190 31.72 14.57 -19.73
N LYS A 191 33.00 14.81 -19.43
CA LYS A 191 34.13 14.18 -20.16
C LYS A 191 34.15 12.66 -20.03
N ILE A 192 33.62 12.13 -18.92
CA ILE A 192 33.57 10.69 -18.62
C ILE A 192 32.16 10.09 -18.76
N GLY A 193 31.22 10.83 -19.37
CA GLY A 193 29.87 10.32 -19.70
C GLY A 193 28.89 10.21 -18.52
N LEU A 194 29.17 10.87 -17.40
CA LEU A 194 28.27 10.87 -16.23
C LEU A 194 27.13 11.87 -16.39
N ASN A 195 25.99 11.56 -15.74
CA ASN A 195 24.83 12.43 -15.70
C ASN A 195 25.00 13.51 -14.62
N THR A 196 24.92 14.78 -15.01
CA THR A 196 25.12 15.93 -14.10
C THR A 196 23.85 16.64 -13.68
N THR A 197 22.67 16.19 -14.15
CA THR A 197 21.41 16.92 -13.95
C THR A 197 21.12 17.25 -12.49
N ARG A 198 21.27 16.29 -11.57
CA ARG A 198 21.00 16.51 -10.13
C ARG A 198 21.96 17.49 -9.47
N ASN A 199 23.22 17.47 -9.88
CA ASN A 199 24.23 18.40 -9.39
C ASN A 199 24.06 19.81 -9.97
N GLU A 200 23.52 19.93 -11.17
CA GLU A 200 23.12 21.22 -11.74
C GLU A 200 21.88 21.78 -11.02
N GLU A 201 20.89 20.94 -10.73
CA GLU A 201 19.69 21.28 -9.95
C GLU A 201 20.02 21.73 -8.52
N SER A 202 21.04 21.14 -7.89
CA SER A 202 21.46 21.55 -6.54
C SER A 202 21.97 23.00 -6.49
N SER A 203 22.49 23.54 -7.60
CA SER A 203 22.87 24.95 -7.69
C SER A 203 21.67 25.88 -7.57
N ALA A 204 20.51 25.50 -8.13
CA ALA A 204 19.29 26.29 -8.01
C ALA A 204 18.75 26.27 -6.58
N ALA A 205 18.84 25.13 -5.89
CA ALA A 205 18.48 25.02 -4.48
C ALA A 205 19.40 25.88 -3.59
N VAL A 206 20.70 25.92 -3.86
CA VAL A 206 21.65 26.79 -3.15
C VAL A 206 21.40 28.27 -3.42
N ASP A 207 21.10 28.65 -4.67
CA ASP A 207 20.70 30.02 -5.01
C ASP A 207 19.47 30.44 -4.20
N GLU A 208 18.49 29.55 -4.02
CA GLU A 208 17.28 29.81 -3.22
C GLU A 208 17.57 29.93 -1.71
N ILE A 209 18.45 29.08 -1.17
CA ILE A 209 18.92 29.18 0.24
C ILE A 209 19.58 30.54 0.46
N VAL A 210 20.51 30.92 -0.42
CA VAL A 210 21.23 32.19 -0.34
C VAL A 210 20.27 33.36 -0.49
N ARG A 211 19.30 33.29 -1.42
CA ARG A 211 18.26 34.31 -1.59
C ARG A 211 17.43 34.49 -0.32
N THR A 212 17.08 33.39 0.36
CA THR A 212 16.34 33.39 1.62
C THR A 212 17.16 34.01 2.77
N ILE A 213 18.47 33.77 2.79
CA ILE A 213 19.38 34.34 3.79
C ILE A 213 19.65 35.84 3.56
N GLU A 214 19.86 36.23 2.30
CA GLU A 214 20.17 37.63 1.91
C GLU A 214 18.94 38.53 2.00
N ASN A 215 17.82 38.03 1.48
CA ASN A 215 16.52 38.67 1.55
C ASN A 215 15.65 37.75 2.40
N PRO A 216 15.76 37.82 3.74
CA PRO A 216 14.68 37.29 4.56
C PRO A 216 13.47 38.06 4.05
N ALA A 217 12.59 37.37 3.32
CA ALA A 217 11.40 38.01 2.82
C ALA A 217 10.79 38.74 4.01
N ALA A 218 10.20 39.90 3.77
CA ALA A 218 9.21 40.42 4.69
C ALA A 218 8.00 39.46 4.74
N THR A 219 8.19 38.15 4.98
CA THR A 219 7.43 37.46 6.01
C THR A 219 7.51 38.38 7.21
N PRO A 220 6.42 39.07 7.59
CA PRO A 220 6.42 39.79 8.83
C PRO A 220 6.66 38.72 9.90
N VAL A 221 7.89 38.64 10.40
CA VAL A 221 8.07 38.41 11.83
C VAL A 221 7.22 39.51 12.42
N VAL A 222 6.07 39.10 12.91
CA VAL A 222 5.06 39.96 13.50
C VAL A 222 5.77 40.81 14.55
N VAL A 223 6.21 42.01 14.16
CA VAL A 223 6.32 43.14 15.06
C VAL A 223 4.87 43.55 15.28
N ARG A 224 4.19 42.86 16.20
CA ARG A 224 2.98 43.35 16.85
C ARG A 224 3.02 42.95 18.31
N ASP A 225 3.36 43.95 19.11
CA ASP A 225 2.85 44.20 20.44
C ASP A 225 3.01 43.05 21.44
N THR A 226 4.21 42.99 22.00
CA THR A 226 4.46 42.45 23.34
C THR A 226 3.79 43.35 24.39
N VAL A 227 2.46 43.43 24.39
CA VAL A 227 1.75 43.86 25.60
C VAL A 227 1.83 42.69 26.56
N LEU A 228 2.82 42.78 27.43
CA LEU A 228 3.12 41.92 28.55
C LEU A 228 1.86 41.74 29.41
N ILE A 229 1.37 40.50 29.53
CA ILE A 229 0.52 40.10 30.65
C ILE A 229 1.47 39.48 31.70
N PRO A 230 1.43 39.91 32.97
CA PRO A 230 2.36 39.41 33.99
C PRO A 230 2.19 37.90 34.24
N GLY A 231 3.31 37.17 34.29
CA GLY A 231 3.38 35.75 34.67
C GLY A 231 4.81 35.22 34.67
N ASP A 232 5.08 34.18 35.44
CA ASP A 232 6.42 33.55 35.60
C ASP A 232 6.85 32.74 34.36
N GLU A 233 6.01 32.63 33.32
CA GLU A 233 6.27 31.85 32.12
C GLU A 233 5.98 32.66 30.84
N ARG A 234 6.63 32.30 29.72
CA ARG A 234 6.36 32.79 28.37
C ARG A 234 6.01 31.60 27.48
N VAL A 235 4.90 31.69 26.76
CA VAL A 235 4.44 30.63 25.83
C VAL A 235 4.31 31.20 24.43
N SER A 236 4.92 30.56 23.45
CA SER A 236 4.74 30.86 22.02
C SER A 236 3.80 29.86 21.37
N LEU A 237 3.11 30.23 20.28
CA LEU A 237 2.32 29.34 19.44
C LEU A 237 2.57 29.63 17.96
N PHE A 238 2.72 28.56 17.18
CA PHE A 238 2.85 28.51 15.74
C PHE A 238 1.93 27.42 15.18
N LEU A 239 1.38 27.66 13.98
CA LEU A 239 0.49 26.75 13.28
C LEU A 239 1.12 26.35 11.95
N ARG A 240 0.97 25.08 11.55
CA ARG A 240 1.38 24.61 10.24
C ARG A 240 0.43 23.53 9.71
N PRO A 241 -0.25 23.74 8.57
CA PRO A 241 -0.48 25.02 7.89
C PRO A 241 -1.40 25.97 8.70
N GLU A 242 -1.47 27.25 8.32
CA GLU A 242 -2.41 28.24 8.91
C GLU A 242 -3.82 28.19 8.27
N THR A 243 -3.98 27.33 7.26
CA THR A 243 -5.21 27.12 6.50
C THR A 243 -5.43 25.64 6.28
N GLY A 244 -6.67 25.17 6.33
CA GLY A 244 -6.97 23.76 6.03
C GLY A 244 -8.45 23.46 5.82
N GLU A 245 -8.70 22.31 5.22
CA GLU A 245 -10.02 21.77 4.90
C GLU A 245 -10.42 20.62 5.83
N TYR A 246 -11.60 20.04 5.59
CA TYR A 246 -12.07 18.88 6.32
C TYR A 246 -11.03 17.73 6.30
N ARG A 247 -10.62 17.31 7.50
CA ARG A 247 -9.62 16.27 7.81
C ARG A 247 -8.16 16.62 7.51
N ASP A 248 -7.86 17.84 7.11
CA ASP A 248 -6.47 18.30 7.10
C ASP A 248 -5.92 18.35 8.52
N VAL A 249 -4.64 18.00 8.67
CA VAL A 249 -3.96 17.96 9.96
C VAL A 249 -3.22 19.27 10.18
N ILE A 250 -3.60 19.99 11.23
CA ILE A 250 -2.92 21.21 11.65
C ILE A 250 -1.97 20.87 12.79
N GLU A 251 -0.72 21.27 12.62
CA GLU A 251 0.32 21.14 13.63
C GLU A 251 0.37 22.41 14.48
N TYR A 252 0.11 22.25 15.77
CA TYR A 252 0.17 23.28 16.80
C TYR A 252 1.48 23.09 17.55
N MET A 253 2.43 24.00 17.33
CA MET A 253 3.76 23.89 17.92
C MET A 253 4.15 25.17 18.65
N GLY A 254 5.01 25.04 19.66
CA GLY A 254 5.51 26.20 20.38
C GLY A 254 6.51 25.84 21.44
N ILE A 255 6.94 26.87 22.17
CA ILE A 255 7.94 26.77 23.23
C ILE A 255 7.36 27.41 24.49
N SER A 256 7.60 26.78 25.64
CA SER A 256 7.39 27.37 26.95
C SER A 256 8.73 27.66 27.63
N LEU A 257 8.87 28.88 28.12
CA LEU A 257 10.03 29.35 28.87
C LEU A 257 9.58 29.78 30.26
N THR A 258 10.29 29.37 31.31
CA THR A 258 10.11 29.86 32.67
C THR A 258 11.08 31.00 32.93
N LEU A 259 10.59 32.08 33.51
CA LEU A 259 11.40 33.20 33.99
C LEU A 259 11.81 32.94 35.43
N ARG A 260 13.12 32.89 35.71
CA ARG A 260 13.65 32.90 37.08
C ARG A 260 14.58 34.10 37.23
N GLY A 261 14.08 35.17 37.83
CA GLY A 261 14.80 36.44 37.92
C GLY A 261 15.05 37.01 36.52
N ASN A 262 16.32 37.23 36.16
CA ASN A 262 16.72 37.73 34.84
C ASN A 262 17.14 36.61 33.86
N THR A 263 16.88 35.34 34.18
CA THR A 263 17.24 34.20 33.33
C THR A 263 15.98 33.52 32.78
N THR A 264 15.95 33.33 31.46
CA THR A 264 14.97 32.50 30.76
C THR A 264 15.46 31.06 30.72
N LEU A 265 14.68 30.14 31.30
CA LEU A 265 14.96 28.71 31.29
C LEU A 265 13.87 28.00 30.48
N ARG A 266 14.22 26.89 29.83
CA ARG A 266 13.23 26.06 29.12
C ARG A 266 12.35 25.33 30.14
N ALA A 267 11.03 25.46 29.99
CA ALA A 267 10.07 24.93 30.94
C ALA A 267 9.78 23.45 30.64
N ASN A 268 10.24 22.53 31.50
CA ASN A 268 10.11 21.09 31.29
C ASN A 268 8.80 20.55 31.91
N LYS A 269 8.10 19.65 31.20
CA LYS A 269 6.87 18.96 31.65
C LYS A 269 5.75 19.91 32.08
N VAL A 270 5.69 21.09 31.49
CA VAL A 270 4.61 22.05 31.74
C VAL A 270 3.39 21.67 30.90
N PRO A 271 2.18 21.59 31.49
CA PRO A 271 0.97 21.38 30.72
C PRO A 271 0.58 22.66 29.97
N ILE A 272 0.47 22.55 28.66
CA ILE A 272 0.01 23.60 27.76
C ILE A 272 -1.38 23.21 27.24
N VAL A 273 -2.35 24.09 27.46
CA VAL A 273 -3.70 23.95 26.94
C VAL A 273 -3.82 24.80 25.68
N LEU A 274 -4.18 24.17 24.57
CA LEU A 274 -4.49 24.81 23.30
C LEU A 274 -5.96 25.22 23.31
N TYR A 275 -6.24 26.45 22.91
CA TYR A 275 -7.57 27.01 22.79
C TYR A 275 -7.87 27.37 21.34
N MET A 276 -9.13 27.21 20.95
CA MET A 276 -9.71 27.69 19.70
C MET A 276 -11.02 28.39 20.04
N ASP A 277 -11.17 29.66 19.68
CA ASP A 277 -12.32 30.52 20.00
C ASP A 277 -12.71 30.46 21.48
N ASP A 278 -11.68 30.52 22.35
CA ASP A 278 -11.79 30.42 23.81
C ASP A 278 -12.31 29.08 24.37
N LEU A 279 -12.48 28.07 23.52
CA LEU A 279 -12.77 26.70 23.95
C LEU A 279 -11.49 25.86 23.99
N PRO A 280 -11.29 25.02 25.03
CA PRO A 280 -10.13 24.15 25.12
C PRO A 280 -10.20 23.07 24.04
N LEU A 281 -9.18 23.02 23.19
CA LEU A 281 -9.06 22.09 22.07
C LEU A 281 -8.29 20.82 22.49
N ALA A 282 -7.13 21.00 23.13
CA ALA A 282 -6.26 19.90 23.54
C ALA A 282 -5.31 20.33 24.67
N THR A 283 -4.80 19.36 25.43
CA THR A 283 -3.76 19.57 26.44
C THR A 283 -2.53 18.77 26.07
N VAL A 284 -1.37 19.43 25.99
CA VAL A 284 -0.08 18.85 25.60
C VAL A 284 0.95 19.16 26.67
N GLN A 285 1.91 18.26 26.91
CA GLN A 285 3.02 18.53 27.80
C GLN A 285 4.25 18.97 27.02
N THR A 286 5.02 19.91 27.58
CA THR A 286 6.33 20.26 27.02
C THR A 286 7.35 19.14 27.24
N ASP A 287 8.26 19.00 26.29
CA ASP A 287 9.39 18.09 26.37
C ASP A 287 10.50 18.62 27.30
N ASN A 288 11.61 17.88 27.37
CA ASN A 288 12.77 18.26 28.19
C ASN A 288 13.44 19.57 27.75
N PHE A 289 13.10 20.09 26.58
CA PHE A 289 13.62 21.33 26.01
C PHE A 289 12.56 22.43 25.93
N GLY A 290 11.39 22.24 26.56
CA GLY A 290 10.32 23.22 26.59
C GLY A 290 9.48 23.32 25.31
N TYR A 291 9.70 22.45 24.32
CA TYR A 291 8.88 22.40 23.11
C TYR A 291 7.60 21.61 23.37
N TYR A 292 6.52 22.01 22.73
CA TYR A 292 5.31 21.21 22.65
C TYR A 292 4.83 21.16 21.20
N ASN A 293 4.22 20.03 20.84
CA ASN A 293 3.68 19.78 19.50
C ASN A 293 2.40 18.96 19.60
N ALA A 294 1.34 19.39 18.91
CA ALA A 294 0.08 18.67 18.77
C ALA A 294 -0.34 18.63 17.29
N LYS A 295 -0.67 17.44 16.78
CA LYS A 295 -1.23 17.26 15.45
C LYS A 295 -2.72 16.99 15.57
N ILE A 296 -3.55 17.93 15.14
CA ILE A 296 -5.00 17.89 15.33
C ILE A 296 -5.68 18.00 13.96
N PRO A 297 -6.51 17.02 13.56
CA PRO A 297 -7.27 17.12 12.32
C PRO A 297 -8.45 18.08 12.45
N ILE A 298 -8.74 18.83 11.39
CA ILE A 298 -9.94 19.66 11.30
C ILE A 298 -11.14 18.74 11.04
N GLU A 299 -11.81 18.32 12.11
CA GLU A 299 -13.02 17.49 11.98
C GLU A 299 -14.29 18.28 12.32
N ARG A 300 -14.37 18.82 13.54
CA ARG A 300 -15.59 19.46 14.08
C ARG A 300 -15.40 20.96 14.34
N THR A 301 -14.84 21.66 13.36
CA THR A 301 -14.61 23.10 13.38
C THR A 301 -15.46 23.72 12.27
N LYS A 302 -16.18 24.81 12.53
CA LYS A 302 -16.95 25.50 11.48
C LYS A 302 -15.99 26.07 10.42
N ALA A 303 -16.49 26.36 9.23
CA ALA A 303 -15.71 27.12 8.26
C ALA A 303 -15.62 28.60 8.69
N GLY A 304 -14.46 29.22 8.47
CA GLY A 304 -14.19 30.61 8.83
C GLY A 304 -12.82 30.83 9.44
N ALA A 305 -12.59 32.06 9.92
CA ALA A 305 -11.38 32.42 10.66
C ALA A 305 -11.58 32.14 12.15
N HIS A 306 -10.71 31.31 12.71
CA HIS A 306 -10.71 30.92 14.12
C HIS A 306 -9.52 31.52 14.86
N THR A 307 -9.73 31.93 16.10
CA THR A 307 -8.67 32.47 16.94
C THR A 307 -8.10 31.34 17.81
N VAL A 308 -6.81 31.05 17.66
CA VAL A 308 -6.14 30.01 18.44
C VAL A 308 -5.02 30.59 19.29
N TYR A 309 -4.85 30.05 20.49
CA TYR A 309 -3.77 30.43 21.40
C TYR A 309 -3.42 29.27 22.33
N ALA A 310 -2.21 29.30 22.87
CA ALA A 310 -1.74 28.36 23.86
C ALA A 310 -1.70 29.02 25.24
N ARG A 311 -1.96 28.25 26.29
CA ARG A 311 -1.96 28.73 27.67
C ARG A 311 -1.18 27.75 28.55
N SER A 312 -0.20 28.26 29.29
CA SER A 312 0.41 27.54 30.42
C SER A 312 -0.34 27.89 31.71
N PRO A 313 0.00 27.28 32.87
CA PRO A 313 -0.64 27.61 34.14
C PRO A 313 -0.57 29.10 34.50
N THR A 314 0.52 29.78 34.10
CA THR A 314 0.80 31.16 34.51
C THR A 314 0.80 32.18 33.36
N SER A 315 0.69 31.74 32.10
CA SER A 315 0.86 32.62 30.93
C SER A 315 0.05 32.18 29.71
N ARG A 316 -0.07 33.08 28.72
CA ARG A 316 -0.83 32.87 27.47
C ARG A 316 -0.02 33.38 26.28
N SER A 317 -0.06 32.65 25.17
CA SER A 317 0.54 33.05 23.90
C SER A 317 -0.28 34.13 23.20
N VAL A 318 0.35 34.80 22.25
CA VAL A 318 -0.36 35.65 21.29
C VAL A 318 -1.38 34.83 20.50
N ASN A 319 -2.50 35.46 20.15
CA ASN A 319 -3.53 34.88 19.30
C ASN A 319 -3.00 34.69 17.87
N ARG A 320 -3.22 33.51 17.31
CA ARG A 320 -3.03 33.19 15.90
C ARG A 320 -4.38 32.98 15.23
N THR A 321 -4.40 33.11 13.91
CA THR A 321 -5.61 32.87 13.13
C THR A 321 -5.44 31.58 12.33
N LEU A 322 -6.37 30.64 12.50
CA LEU A 322 -6.52 29.47 11.65
C LEU A 322 -7.69 29.71 10.70
N THR A 323 -7.47 29.62 9.39
CA THR A 323 -8.57 29.76 8.42
C THR A 323 -9.03 28.39 7.95
N VAL A 324 -10.27 28.04 8.28
CA VAL A 324 -10.87 26.76 7.89
C VAL A 324 -11.77 26.99 6.68
N THR A 325 -11.46 26.32 5.56
CA THR A 325 -12.22 26.43 4.32
C THR A 325 -13.34 25.40 4.27
N ALA A 326 -14.50 25.82 3.76
CA ALA A 326 -15.64 24.94 3.60
C ALA A 326 -15.45 24.01 2.38
N VAL A 327 -15.81 22.74 2.54
CA VAL A 327 -15.79 21.75 1.45
C VAL A 327 -17.22 21.32 1.12
N ASP A 328 -17.51 21.12 -0.17
CA ASP A 328 -18.81 20.60 -0.60
C ASP A 328 -18.98 19.13 -0.22
N SER A 329 -20.22 18.75 0.14
CA SER A 329 -20.56 17.37 0.45
C SER A 329 -21.59 16.78 -0.51
N ALA A 330 -21.58 15.46 -0.58
CA ALA A 330 -22.58 14.67 -1.27
C ALA A 330 -23.21 13.67 -0.29
N THR A 331 -24.53 13.73 -0.16
CA THR A 331 -25.32 12.78 0.63
C THR A 331 -26.02 11.80 -0.31
N PHE A 332 -25.85 10.51 -0.05
CA PHE A 332 -26.50 9.43 -0.78
C PHE A 332 -27.48 8.70 0.13
N LEU A 333 -28.62 8.32 -0.44
CA LEU A 333 -29.66 7.54 0.22
C LEU A 333 -30.06 6.39 -0.69
N ASN A 334 -30.19 5.21 -0.10
CA ASN A 334 -30.73 4.00 -0.69
C ASN A 334 -31.77 3.42 0.27
N VAL A 335 -32.96 3.15 -0.24
CA VAL A 335 -34.07 2.62 0.55
C VAL A 335 -34.39 1.21 0.05
N SER A 336 -34.44 0.25 0.96
CA SER A 336 -34.83 -1.12 0.61
C SER A 336 -36.29 -1.18 0.16
N LYS A 337 -36.65 -2.27 -0.53
CA LYS A 337 -38.08 -2.58 -0.75
C LYS A 337 -38.78 -2.75 0.60
N PRO A 338 -40.03 -2.28 0.75
CA PRO A 338 -40.81 -2.47 1.96
C PRO A 338 -41.15 -3.95 2.14
N ASP A 339 -41.12 -4.41 3.38
CA ASP A 339 -41.61 -5.75 3.73
C ASP A 339 -43.14 -5.79 3.87
N THR A 340 -43.69 -6.93 4.32
CA THR A 340 -45.14 -7.10 4.51
C THR A 340 -45.74 -6.21 5.60
N SER A 341 -44.92 -5.67 6.50
CA SER A 341 -45.30 -4.71 7.55
C SER A 341 -45.06 -3.25 7.15
N GLY A 342 -44.47 -2.98 5.98
CA GLY A 342 -44.09 -1.63 5.57
C GLY A 342 -42.73 -1.18 6.13
N LEU A 343 -41.94 -2.10 6.70
CA LEU A 343 -40.61 -1.83 7.20
C LEU A 343 -39.64 -1.61 6.04
N VAL A 344 -38.93 -0.49 6.07
CA VAL A 344 -37.90 -0.13 5.10
C VAL A 344 -36.59 0.19 5.80
N ASN A 345 -35.50 -0.29 5.22
CA ASN A 345 -34.17 0.06 5.67
C ASN A 345 -33.63 1.21 4.81
N CYS A 346 -33.43 2.36 5.45
CA CYS A 346 -32.81 3.53 4.86
C CYS A 346 -31.31 3.52 5.16
N SER A 347 -30.52 3.26 4.13
CA SER A 347 -29.05 3.24 4.21
C SER A 347 -28.46 4.32 3.32
N GLY A 348 -27.33 4.89 3.70
CA GLY A 348 -26.75 5.98 2.94
C GLY A 348 -25.35 6.35 3.40
N SER A 349 -24.78 7.36 2.75
CA SER A 349 -23.44 7.86 3.08
C SER A 349 -23.31 9.36 2.88
N VAL A 350 -22.51 10.02 3.70
CA VAL A 350 -22.13 11.43 3.56
C VAL A 350 -20.63 11.53 3.29
N MET A 351 -20.27 12.16 2.16
CA MET A 351 -18.89 12.31 1.71
C MET A 351 -18.56 13.78 1.44
N ALA A 352 -17.36 14.22 1.81
CA ALA A 352 -16.81 15.54 1.51
C ALA A 352 -15.30 15.42 1.23
N ASN A 353 -14.95 14.91 0.04
CA ASN A 353 -13.65 14.30 -0.34
C ASN A 353 -13.26 13.06 0.49
N TYR A 354 -13.57 13.08 1.78
CA TYR A 354 -13.42 12.01 2.75
C TYR A 354 -14.77 11.66 3.39
N PRO A 355 -14.88 10.48 4.02
CA PRO A 355 -16.07 10.13 4.77
C PRO A 355 -16.32 11.06 5.96
N VAL A 356 -17.56 11.58 6.07
CA VAL A 356 -17.94 12.48 7.15
C VAL A 356 -18.38 11.68 8.37
N ARG A 357 -17.57 11.70 9.43
CA ARG A 357 -17.75 10.84 10.62
C ARG A 357 -18.64 11.48 11.67
N SER A 358 -19.45 10.68 12.36
CA SER A 358 -20.29 11.15 13.49
C SER A 358 -21.14 12.38 13.16
N ALA A 359 -21.51 12.54 11.88
CA ALA A 359 -22.35 13.61 11.39
C ALA A 359 -23.82 13.25 11.60
N SER A 360 -24.62 14.23 12.00
CA SER A 360 -26.06 14.08 12.14
C SER A 360 -26.71 14.15 10.76
N VAL A 361 -27.50 13.14 10.42
CA VAL A 361 -28.28 13.08 9.17
C VAL A 361 -29.75 12.99 9.53
N GLU A 362 -30.54 13.86 8.92
CA GLU A 362 -31.99 13.89 9.06
C GLU A 362 -32.60 13.11 7.90
N ILE A 363 -33.37 12.07 8.18
CA ILE A 363 -34.18 11.34 7.20
C ILE A 363 -35.59 11.90 7.31
N LEU A 364 -36.04 12.54 6.24
CA LEU A 364 -37.38 13.08 6.12
C LEU A 364 -38.22 12.13 5.28
N TRP A 365 -39.40 11.75 5.78
CA TRP A 365 -40.45 11.21 4.94
C TRP A 365 -41.60 12.21 4.81
N ASP A 366 -42.19 12.28 3.62
CA ASP A 366 -43.38 13.10 3.26
C ASP A 366 -43.39 14.50 3.87
N ASP A 367 -42.21 15.13 3.92
CA ASP A 367 -41.94 16.48 4.45
C ASP A 367 -42.41 16.76 5.89
N SER A 368 -42.86 15.75 6.62
CA SER A 368 -43.56 15.91 7.91
C SER A 368 -42.92 15.13 9.04
N HIS A 369 -42.23 14.03 8.74
CA HIS A 369 -41.61 13.19 9.76
C HIS A 369 -40.10 13.24 9.63
N VAL A 370 -39.43 13.67 10.71
CA VAL A 370 -37.98 13.84 10.75
C VAL A 370 -37.39 12.83 11.72
N LEU A 371 -36.49 12.00 11.20
CA LEU A 371 -35.74 11.02 11.98
C LEU A 371 -34.27 11.38 11.94
N VAL A 372 -33.62 11.44 13.11
CA VAL A 372 -32.20 11.75 13.21
C VAL A 372 -31.39 10.47 13.37
N THR A 373 -30.38 10.30 12.53
CA THR A 373 -29.36 9.26 12.64
C THR A 373 -27.96 9.86 12.58
N LYS A 374 -26.94 9.06 12.85
CA LYS A 374 -25.53 9.48 12.77
C LYS A 374 -24.76 8.61 11.81
N THR A 375 -23.81 9.22 11.10
CA THR A 375 -22.84 8.49 10.31
C THR A 375 -21.79 7.81 11.19
N ASP A 376 -21.28 6.68 10.72
CA ASP A 376 -20.21 5.92 11.34
C ASP A 376 -18.80 6.44 10.93
N ALA A 377 -17.75 5.68 11.23
CA ALA A 377 -16.37 6.03 10.88
C ALA A 377 -16.10 6.04 9.35
N ARG A 378 -16.96 5.40 8.56
CA ARG A 378 -16.95 5.32 7.10
C ARG A 378 -17.93 6.28 6.45
N GLY A 379 -18.55 7.17 7.23
CA GLY A 379 -19.52 8.14 6.72
C GLY A 379 -20.86 7.50 6.35
N GLU A 380 -21.11 6.25 6.73
CA GLU A 380 -22.31 5.50 6.42
C GLU A 380 -23.34 5.64 7.54
N PHE A 381 -24.62 5.70 7.19
CA PHE A 381 -25.72 5.69 8.14
C PHE A 381 -26.76 4.64 7.72
N ILE A 382 -27.39 4.03 8.71
CA ILE A 382 -28.47 3.06 8.52
C ILE A 382 -29.57 3.37 9.54
N LYS A 383 -30.82 3.39 9.08
CA LYS A 383 -31.99 3.57 9.94
C LYS A 383 -33.17 2.80 9.37
N GLU A 384 -33.78 2.00 10.22
CA GLU A 384 -35.01 1.31 9.91
C GLU A 384 -36.22 2.18 10.25
N ILE A 385 -37.22 2.17 9.36
CA ILE A 385 -38.44 2.96 9.51
C ILE A 385 -39.64 2.14 9.02
N GLU A 386 -40.76 2.26 9.71
CA GLU A 386 -42.02 1.59 9.36
C GLU A 386 -42.93 2.59 8.66
N LEU A 387 -43.17 2.39 7.36
CA LEU A 387 -44.03 3.25 6.54
C LEU A 387 -45.47 2.72 6.56
N PRO A 388 -46.48 3.59 6.70
CA PRO A 388 -47.86 3.18 6.52
C PRO A 388 -48.12 2.76 5.07
N PRO A 389 -49.27 2.10 4.79
CA PRO A 389 -49.61 1.75 3.42
C PRO A 389 -49.86 2.99 2.56
N GLY A 390 -49.30 3.00 1.34
CA GLY A 390 -49.37 4.13 0.42
C GLY A 390 -48.04 4.44 -0.26
N ARG A 391 -48.02 5.55 -1.00
CA ARG A 391 -46.82 6.07 -1.65
C ARG A 391 -46.16 7.10 -0.76
N HIS A 392 -44.89 6.87 -0.45
CA HIS A 392 -44.07 7.71 0.41
C HIS A 392 -42.85 8.24 -0.33
N THR A 393 -42.39 9.41 0.07
CA THR A 393 -41.16 10.04 -0.43
C THR A 393 -40.17 10.19 0.70
N ILE A 394 -38.92 9.79 0.47
CA ILE A 394 -37.86 9.82 1.49
C ILE A 394 -36.66 10.61 0.96
N VAL A 395 -36.14 11.50 1.80
CA VAL A 395 -34.93 12.31 1.55
C VAL A 395 -34.02 12.26 2.78
N ALA A 396 -32.72 12.14 2.57
CA ALA A 396 -31.73 12.32 3.62
C ALA A 396 -31.06 13.70 3.49
N LYS A 397 -31.01 14.45 4.58
CA LYS A 397 -30.43 15.80 4.66
C LYS A 397 -29.29 15.83 5.66
N PHE A 398 -28.16 16.36 5.23
CA PHE A 398 -27.01 16.66 6.07
C PHE A 398 -26.88 18.18 6.20
N SER A 399 -26.94 18.70 7.44
CA SER A 399 -26.98 20.13 7.70
C SER A 399 -25.60 20.81 7.81
N GLY A 400 -24.50 20.05 7.84
CA GLY A 400 -23.16 20.62 8.03
C GLY A 400 -22.88 21.16 9.44
N SER A 401 -23.82 21.04 10.38
CA SER A 401 -23.72 21.70 11.69
C SER A 401 -22.52 21.23 12.51
N GLY A 402 -21.61 22.17 12.79
CA GLY A 402 -20.38 21.92 13.55
C GLY A 402 -19.24 21.30 12.73
N TYR A 403 -19.37 21.25 11.41
CA TYR A 403 -18.34 20.77 10.47
C TYR A 403 -17.92 21.91 9.53
N PRO A 404 -16.72 21.83 8.93
CA PRO A 404 -16.28 22.75 7.89
C PRO A 404 -16.78 22.29 6.51
N ILE A 405 -18.03 21.83 6.47
CA ILE A 405 -18.59 21.12 5.32
C ILE A 405 -19.94 21.74 4.99
N ASN A 406 -20.15 22.05 3.72
CA ASN A 406 -21.42 22.60 3.25
C ASN A 406 -22.54 21.54 3.36
N PRO A 407 -23.77 21.97 3.68
CA PRO A 407 -24.92 21.07 3.76
C PRO A 407 -25.18 20.40 2.41
N SER A 408 -25.74 19.20 2.44
CA SER A 408 -26.16 18.47 1.23
C SER A 408 -27.40 17.62 1.47
N GLU A 409 -28.13 17.34 0.39
CA GLU A 409 -29.33 16.52 0.41
C GLU A 409 -29.22 15.38 -0.60
N SER A 410 -29.80 14.23 -0.29
CA SER A 410 -29.89 13.12 -1.23
C SER A 410 -30.95 13.38 -2.29
N LYS A 411 -30.90 12.59 -3.37
CA LYS A 411 -32.06 12.46 -4.26
C LYS A 411 -33.26 11.93 -3.50
N THR A 412 -34.45 12.39 -3.87
CA THR A 412 -35.72 11.87 -3.34
C THR A 412 -35.97 10.46 -3.87
N VAL A 413 -36.26 9.53 -2.97
CA VAL A 413 -36.61 8.14 -3.28
C VAL A 413 -38.09 7.94 -2.99
N SER A 414 -38.84 7.43 -3.98
CA SER A 414 -40.25 7.07 -3.80
C SER A 414 -40.39 5.59 -3.49
N VAL A 415 -41.15 5.26 -2.44
CA VAL A 415 -41.46 3.89 -2.02
C VAL A 415 -42.97 3.71 -2.04
N ASP A 416 -43.44 2.55 -2.53
CA ASP A 416 -44.85 2.20 -2.57
C ASP A 416 -45.09 0.97 -1.68
N VAL A 417 -45.84 1.17 -0.59
CA VAL A 417 -46.18 0.13 0.38
C VAL A 417 -47.58 -0.38 0.04
N SER A 418 -47.64 -1.59 -0.50
CA SER A 418 -48.90 -2.21 -0.90
C SER A 418 -49.74 -2.66 0.29
N LEU A 419 -51.05 -2.35 0.26
CA LEU A 419 -52.05 -2.76 1.27
C LEU A 419 -52.34 -4.28 1.30
N THR A 420 -51.83 -5.04 0.33
CA THR A 420 -52.06 -6.48 0.24
C THR A 420 -50.77 -7.20 0.64
N PRO A 421 -50.79 -8.10 1.66
CA PRO A 421 -49.65 -8.97 1.91
C PRO A 421 -49.36 -9.71 0.61
N GLY A 422 -48.16 -9.49 0.07
CA GLY A 422 -47.79 -9.92 -1.27
C GLY A 422 -47.99 -11.41 -1.44
N TYR A 423 -49.09 -11.80 -2.09
CA TYR A 423 -49.13 -13.04 -2.83
C TYR A 423 -48.34 -12.78 -4.11
N GLU A 424 -47.01 -12.85 -4.02
CA GLU A 424 -46.24 -13.17 -5.23
C GLU A 424 -46.63 -14.61 -5.58
N PRO A 425 -47.32 -14.87 -6.71
CA PRO A 425 -47.55 -16.24 -7.13
C PRO A 425 -46.17 -16.88 -7.27
N ASP A 426 -45.89 -17.89 -6.46
CA ASP A 426 -44.69 -18.69 -6.62
C ASP A 426 -44.79 -19.38 -7.98
N TYR A 427 -44.21 -18.73 -8.99
CA TYR A 427 -44.18 -19.23 -10.35
C TYR A 427 -43.55 -20.63 -10.41
N GLY A 428 -42.74 -21.00 -9.41
CA GLY A 428 -42.24 -22.36 -9.22
C GLY A 428 -43.35 -23.37 -8.91
N LEU A 429 -44.24 -23.06 -7.96
CA LEU A 429 -45.40 -23.91 -7.64
C LEU A 429 -46.38 -24.03 -8.81
N ILE A 430 -46.63 -22.94 -9.52
CA ILE A 430 -47.51 -22.95 -10.71
C ILE A 430 -46.88 -23.82 -11.82
N LEU A 431 -45.57 -23.71 -12.04
CA LEU A 431 -44.85 -24.54 -13.01
C LEU A 431 -44.90 -26.03 -12.64
N ILE A 432 -44.76 -26.37 -11.35
CA ILE A 432 -44.86 -27.75 -10.85
C ILE A 432 -46.28 -28.33 -11.06
N ILE A 433 -47.33 -27.53 -10.84
CA ILE A 433 -48.71 -27.95 -11.11
C ILE A 433 -48.93 -28.19 -12.61
N ILE A 434 -48.37 -27.34 -13.48
CA ILE A 434 -48.48 -27.50 -14.93
C ILE A 434 -47.70 -28.75 -15.39
N ILE A 435 -46.47 -28.95 -14.91
CA ILE A 435 -45.64 -30.10 -15.27
C ILE A 435 -46.29 -31.41 -14.78
N SER A 436 -46.81 -31.44 -13.55
CA SER A 436 -47.51 -32.62 -13.02
C SER A 436 -48.77 -32.94 -13.83
N ALA A 437 -49.54 -31.94 -14.25
CA ALA A 437 -50.70 -32.14 -15.13
C ALA A 437 -50.31 -32.72 -16.51
N ILE A 438 -49.18 -32.27 -17.08
CA ILE A 438 -48.65 -32.81 -18.35
C ILE A 438 -48.21 -34.27 -18.19
N ILE A 439 -47.52 -34.62 -17.11
CA ILE A 439 -47.09 -35.99 -16.82
C ILE A 439 -48.32 -36.90 -16.63
N LEU A 440 -49.36 -36.41 -15.96
CA LEU A 440 -50.62 -37.14 -15.76
C LEU A 440 -51.34 -37.40 -17.09
N LEU A 441 -51.34 -36.43 -18.01
CA LEU A 441 -51.88 -36.59 -19.35
C LEU A 441 -51.07 -37.59 -20.20
N LEU A 442 -49.73 -37.54 -20.13
CA LEU A 442 -48.85 -38.46 -20.86
C LEU A 442 -48.99 -39.90 -20.35
N SER A 443 -49.07 -40.09 -19.03
CA SER A 443 -49.29 -41.41 -18.42
C SER A 443 -50.67 -41.98 -18.76
N ALA A 444 -51.72 -41.15 -18.76
CA ALA A 444 -53.05 -41.56 -19.21
C ALA A 444 -53.07 -41.95 -20.71
N ALA A 445 -52.34 -41.22 -21.56
CA ALA A 445 -52.19 -41.55 -22.98
C ALA A 445 -51.42 -42.87 -23.18
N ALA A 446 -50.33 -43.08 -22.45
CA ALA A 446 -49.55 -44.32 -22.47
C ALA A 446 -50.36 -45.53 -21.98
N ALA A 447 -51.12 -45.38 -20.90
CA ALA A 447 -52.02 -46.41 -20.38
C ALA A 447 -53.12 -46.77 -21.40
N ARG A 448 -53.71 -45.78 -22.06
CA ARG A 448 -54.71 -45.99 -23.12
C ARG A 448 -54.12 -46.69 -24.34
N TRP A 449 -52.88 -46.38 -24.71
CA TRP A 449 -52.15 -47.05 -25.79
C TRP A 449 -51.81 -48.50 -25.43
N TYR A 450 -51.36 -48.75 -24.21
CA TYR A 450 -51.04 -50.09 -23.70
C TYR A 450 -52.26 -51.01 -23.63
N LEU A 451 -53.39 -50.51 -23.11
CA LEU A 451 -54.66 -51.25 -23.08
C LEU A 451 -55.18 -51.60 -24.48
N ARG A 452 -55.03 -50.70 -25.46
CA ARG A 452 -55.35 -50.99 -26.86
C ARG A 452 -54.45 -52.05 -27.49
N ARG A 453 -53.23 -52.22 -26.97
CA ARG A 453 -52.28 -53.23 -27.47
C ARG A 453 -52.54 -54.62 -26.87
N MET A 454 -53.09 -54.68 -25.65
CA MET A 454 -53.45 -55.95 -25.00
C MET A 454 -54.74 -56.57 -25.52
N THR A 455 -55.70 -55.78 -26.02
CA THR A 455 -56.95 -56.33 -26.59
C THR A 455 -56.77 -57.05 -27.94
N ASN A 456 -55.59 -56.99 -28.55
CA ASN A 456 -55.28 -57.64 -29.84
C ASN A 456 -54.40 -58.91 -29.75
N LYS A 457 -54.32 -59.57 -28.59
CA LYS A 457 -53.62 -60.88 -28.49
C LYS A 457 -54.50 -61.94 -27.82
N VAL A 458 -55.06 -62.82 -28.65
CA VAL A 458 -55.57 -64.14 -28.24
C VAL A 458 -54.35 -65.04 -28.00
N LEU A 459 -54.26 -65.62 -26.80
CA LEU A 459 -53.28 -66.63 -26.41
C LEU A 459 -53.84 -68.05 -26.66
N PRO A 460 -52.99 -69.04 -26.97
CA PRO A 460 -53.17 -70.41 -26.49
C PRO A 460 -52.27 -70.69 -25.27
N ALA A 461 -52.74 -71.57 -24.39
CA ALA A 461 -52.09 -72.08 -23.17
C ALA A 461 -52.00 -73.63 -23.26
N PRO A 462 -51.47 -74.42 -22.29
CA PRO A 462 -50.61 -74.12 -21.13
C PRO A 462 -49.45 -75.14 -20.82
N ASP A 463 -48.57 -74.75 -19.86
CA ASP A 463 -47.92 -75.51 -18.75
C ASP A 463 -46.84 -76.63 -18.94
N PRO A 464 -46.04 -77.02 -17.90
CA PRO A 464 -45.90 -76.52 -16.49
C PRO A 464 -44.44 -76.39 -15.91
N ALA A 465 -44.37 -75.88 -14.66
CA ALA A 465 -43.32 -76.05 -13.61
C ALA A 465 -41.98 -75.30 -13.78
N ASP A 466 -41.40 -74.60 -12.79
CA ASP A 466 -41.35 -74.77 -11.33
C ASP A 466 -41.38 -73.45 -10.53
N ILE A 467 -41.74 -73.57 -9.25
CA ILE A 467 -41.85 -72.54 -8.18
C ILE A 467 -40.51 -72.47 -7.38
N PRO A 468 -40.35 -71.69 -6.27
CA PRO A 468 -40.47 -70.26 -5.97
C PRO A 468 -39.13 -69.65 -5.49
N GLY A 469 -39.03 -68.32 -5.36
CA GLY A 469 -37.92 -67.69 -4.64
C GLY A 469 -38.05 -66.19 -4.44
N THR A 470 -38.98 -65.78 -3.57
CA THR A 470 -38.84 -64.70 -2.57
C THR A 470 -38.34 -63.31 -3.03
N SER A 471 -39.27 -62.35 -3.05
CA SER A 471 -39.00 -60.90 -2.86
C SER A 471 -38.40 -60.64 -1.45
N PRO A 472 -37.75 -59.49 -1.15
CA PRO A 472 -38.39 -58.17 -1.24
C PRO A 472 -37.51 -57.02 -1.76
N ASP A 473 -38.20 -56.03 -2.32
CA ASP A 473 -38.01 -54.58 -2.22
C ASP A 473 -36.58 -54.00 -2.22
N ASP A 474 -36.31 -53.14 -3.21
CA ASP A 474 -35.94 -51.75 -2.91
C ASP A 474 -36.04 -50.84 -4.14
N GLU A 475 -36.53 -49.63 -3.87
CA GLU A 475 -36.74 -48.51 -4.77
C GLU A 475 -35.43 -47.93 -5.35
N ASP A 476 -35.55 -47.41 -6.57
CA ASP A 476 -34.81 -46.30 -7.19
C ASP A 476 -33.33 -46.05 -6.79
N SER A 477 -32.42 -46.42 -7.71
CA SER A 477 -31.08 -45.83 -7.82
C SER A 477 -31.01 -44.83 -8.97
N PRO A 478 -30.74 -43.53 -8.72
CA PRO A 478 -30.32 -42.62 -9.77
C PRO A 478 -28.79 -42.61 -9.89
N GLY A 479 -28.30 -42.87 -11.10
CA GLY A 479 -26.98 -42.44 -11.59
C GLY A 479 -25.78 -43.13 -10.94
N THR A 480 -25.32 -44.19 -11.59
CA THR A 480 -24.08 -44.90 -11.26
C THR A 480 -22.89 -43.94 -11.17
N LEU A 481 -22.12 -44.12 -10.10
CA LEU A 481 -20.89 -43.40 -9.73
C LEU A 481 -19.70 -43.65 -10.70
N GLU A 482 -19.97 -44.15 -11.90
CA GLU A 482 -18.97 -44.71 -12.84
C GLU A 482 -18.61 -43.76 -14.00
N ASP A 483 -19.42 -42.74 -14.28
CA ASP A 483 -19.17 -41.79 -15.40
C ASP A 483 -18.14 -40.67 -15.10
N LEU A 484 -17.40 -40.75 -13.99
CA LEU A 484 -16.32 -39.81 -13.65
C LEU A 484 -14.93 -40.45 -13.52
N LEU A 485 -14.82 -41.75 -13.77
CA LEU A 485 -13.55 -42.47 -13.69
C LEU A 485 -13.10 -42.92 -15.09
N GLU A 486 -12.95 -41.97 -16.01
CA GLU A 486 -11.90 -42.09 -17.03
C GLU A 486 -10.57 -41.76 -16.34
N ASP A 487 -9.62 -42.69 -16.40
CA ASP A 487 -8.34 -42.77 -15.65
C ASP A 487 -8.42 -43.17 -14.17
N LYS A 488 -8.70 -44.46 -13.90
CA LYS A 488 -8.61 -45.07 -12.56
C LYS A 488 -7.21 -45.14 -11.93
N ASN A 489 -6.14 -44.69 -12.59
CA ASN A 489 -4.76 -44.86 -12.10
C ASN A 489 -3.87 -43.61 -12.17
N GLU A 490 -4.41 -42.42 -12.44
CA GLU A 490 -3.60 -41.20 -12.47
C GLU A 490 -3.52 -40.56 -11.05
N THR A 491 -2.32 -40.44 -10.50
CA THR A 491 -2.09 -39.75 -9.22
C THR A 491 -2.37 -38.25 -9.37
N LEU A 492 -2.81 -37.56 -8.30
CA LEU A 492 -3.14 -36.12 -8.31
C LEU A 492 -2.02 -35.30 -8.95
N GLY A 493 -0.77 -35.58 -8.56
CA GLY A 493 0.42 -34.94 -9.10
C GLY A 493 0.65 -35.18 -10.60
N ALA A 494 0.39 -36.39 -11.11
CA ALA A 494 0.55 -36.71 -12.53
C ALA A 494 -0.51 -35.99 -13.38
N GLY A 495 -1.77 -35.99 -12.94
CA GLY A 495 -2.87 -35.31 -13.63
C GLY A 495 -2.72 -33.79 -13.62
N TYR A 496 -2.21 -33.23 -12.51
CA TYR A 496 -1.88 -31.80 -12.40
C TYR A 496 -0.75 -31.40 -13.35
N ALA A 497 0.36 -32.16 -13.38
CA ALA A 497 1.52 -31.84 -14.23
C ALA A 497 1.20 -31.92 -15.73
N ARG A 498 0.33 -32.85 -16.14
CA ARG A 498 -0.19 -32.93 -17.52
C ARG A 498 -0.99 -31.69 -17.90
N LEU A 499 -2.01 -31.35 -17.10
CA LEU A 499 -2.88 -30.20 -17.40
C LEU A 499 -2.17 -28.85 -17.28
N LEU A 500 -1.15 -28.74 -16.43
CA LEU A 500 -0.34 -27.54 -16.32
C LEU A 500 0.38 -27.24 -17.65
N ARG A 501 0.86 -28.27 -18.35
CA ARG A 501 1.52 -28.13 -19.66
C ARG A 501 0.54 -27.88 -20.80
N GLU A 502 -0.65 -28.48 -20.75
CA GLU A 502 -1.63 -28.43 -21.85
C GLU A 502 -2.57 -27.23 -21.79
N GLN A 503 -3.02 -26.84 -20.59
CA GLN A 503 -4.14 -25.90 -20.40
C GLN A 503 -3.83 -24.78 -19.38
N GLY A 504 -2.62 -24.77 -18.81
CA GLY A 504 -2.16 -23.76 -17.85
C GLY A 504 -2.66 -23.94 -16.43
N LEU A 505 -2.15 -23.10 -15.51
CA LEU A 505 -2.34 -23.26 -14.06
C LEU A 505 -3.82 -23.24 -13.64
N THR A 506 -4.65 -22.43 -14.30
CA THR A 506 -6.06 -22.24 -13.95
C THR A 506 -6.92 -23.48 -14.22
N ALA A 507 -6.59 -24.26 -15.26
CA ALA A 507 -7.26 -25.53 -15.54
C ALA A 507 -6.71 -26.66 -14.66
N ALA A 508 -5.39 -26.72 -14.49
CA ALA A 508 -4.71 -27.70 -13.63
C ALA A 508 -5.18 -27.61 -12.17
N SER A 509 -5.28 -26.39 -11.63
CA SER A 509 -5.74 -26.13 -10.27
C SER A 509 -7.20 -26.52 -10.03
N ARG A 510 -8.07 -26.40 -11.05
CA ARG A 510 -9.48 -26.85 -10.98
C ARG A 510 -9.57 -28.37 -10.85
N LYS A 511 -8.83 -29.13 -11.66
CA LYS A 511 -8.84 -30.60 -11.56
C LYS A 511 -8.28 -31.07 -10.22
N ALA A 512 -7.25 -30.39 -9.70
CA ALA A 512 -6.72 -30.66 -8.37
C ALA A 512 -7.77 -30.43 -7.26
N TYR A 513 -8.53 -29.34 -7.35
CA TYR A 513 -9.64 -29.08 -6.43
C TYR A 513 -10.74 -30.15 -6.54
N GLU A 514 -11.17 -30.51 -7.76
CA GLU A 514 -12.23 -31.52 -7.97
C GLU A 514 -11.85 -32.88 -7.37
N HIS A 515 -10.58 -33.29 -7.50
CA HIS A 515 -10.07 -34.52 -6.90
C HIS A 515 -10.10 -34.48 -5.36
N LEU A 516 -9.58 -33.41 -4.74
CA LEU A 516 -9.60 -33.26 -3.28
C LEU A 516 -11.02 -33.09 -2.73
N ALA A 517 -11.90 -32.39 -3.45
CA ALA A 517 -13.30 -32.21 -3.06
C ALA A 517 -14.08 -33.53 -3.12
N LEU A 518 -13.83 -34.37 -4.13
CA LEU A 518 -14.43 -35.71 -4.24
C LEU A 518 -13.94 -36.62 -3.10
N ARG A 519 -12.65 -36.56 -2.75
CA ARG A 519 -12.09 -37.29 -1.62
C ARG A 519 -12.71 -36.86 -0.30
N LEU A 520 -12.86 -35.55 -0.09
CA LEU A 520 -13.52 -34.99 1.09
C LEU A 520 -15.00 -35.40 1.16
N ALA A 521 -15.71 -35.38 0.03
CA ALA A 521 -17.10 -35.78 -0.05
C ALA A 521 -17.30 -37.27 0.30
N ARG A 522 -16.35 -38.13 -0.07
CA ARG A 522 -16.34 -39.55 0.31
C ARG A 522 -16.14 -39.72 1.82
N ASP A 523 -15.14 -39.06 2.41
CA ASP A 523 -14.86 -39.17 3.85
C ASP A 523 -16.03 -38.63 4.70
N MET A 524 -16.62 -37.51 4.30
CA MET A 524 -17.70 -36.85 5.04
C MET A 524 -19.11 -37.30 4.62
N ARG A 525 -19.23 -38.28 3.70
CA ARG A 525 -20.51 -38.80 3.14
C ARG A 525 -21.46 -37.70 2.62
N VAL A 526 -20.92 -36.68 1.97
CA VAL A 526 -21.69 -35.53 1.45
C VAL A 526 -22.35 -35.90 0.12
N LYS A 527 -23.65 -36.20 0.13
CA LYS A 527 -24.42 -36.63 -1.05
C LYS A 527 -24.50 -35.57 -2.17
N ARG A 528 -24.41 -34.27 -1.87
CA ARG A 528 -24.54 -33.16 -2.84
C ARG A 528 -23.30 -32.26 -2.90
N TYR A 529 -22.10 -32.84 -2.97
CA TYR A 529 -20.85 -32.06 -2.95
C TYR A 529 -20.67 -31.14 -4.18
N ARG A 530 -21.25 -31.50 -5.34
CA ARG A 530 -21.13 -30.71 -6.58
C ARG A 530 -21.90 -29.38 -6.56
N SER A 531 -22.89 -29.23 -5.69
CA SER A 531 -23.65 -27.97 -5.56
C SER A 531 -23.06 -27.01 -4.54
N LEU A 532 -21.99 -27.41 -3.83
CA LEU A 532 -21.35 -26.60 -2.79
C LEU A 532 -20.19 -25.79 -3.38
N THR A 533 -20.05 -24.56 -2.90
CA THR A 533 -18.89 -23.73 -3.22
C THR A 533 -17.62 -24.24 -2.54
N ALA A 534 -16.45 -23.83 -3.04
CA ALA A 534 -15.15 -24.20 -2.47
C ALA A 534 -15.03 -23.85 -0.97
N ARG A 535 -15.56 -22.69 -0.55
CA ARG A 535 -15.62 -22.27 0.86
C ARG A 535 -16.60 -23.07 1.69
N GLU A 536 -17.74 -23.44 1.13
CA GLU A 536 -18.71 -24.30 1.82
C GLU A 536 -18.15 -25.69 2.04
N MET A 537 -17.48 -26.26 1.03
CA MET A 537 -16.76 -27.53 1.15
C MET A 537 -15.68 -27.48 2.25
N ALA A 538 -14.92 -26.38 2.35
CA ALA A 538 -13.95 -26.20 3.42
C ALA A 538 -14.59 -26.03 4.82
N ARG A 539 -15.83 -25.55 4.91
CA ARG A 539 -16.56 -25.51 6.20
C ARG A 539 -17.08 -26.88 6.60
N THR A 540 -17.35 -27.76 5.65
CA THR A 540 -17.85 -29.11 5.90
C THR A 540 -16.82 -30.01 6.58
N CYS A 541 -15.52 -29.74 6.46
CA CYS A 541 -14.46 -30.56 7.09
C CYS A 541 -14.19 -30.25 8.58
N ARG A 542 -15.00 -29.39 9.23
CA ARG A 542 -14.76 -28.89 10.58
C ARG A 542 -14.65 -30.05 11.59
N GLY A 543 -13.48 -30.18 12.21
CA GLY A 543 -13.18 -31.24 13.20
C GLY A 543 -12.21 -32.32 12.72
N LYS A 544 -11.79 -32.31 11.45
CA LYS A 544 -10.78 -33.22 10.91
C LYS A 544 -9.38 -32.58 10.86
N PRO A 545 -8.30 -33.36 11.05
CA PRO A 545 -6.92 -32.83 11.13
C PRO A 545 -6.46 -32.16 9.83
N TYR A 546 -6.92 -32.64 8.67
CA TYR A 546 -6.59 -32.07 7.35
C TYR A 546 -7.39 -30.81 7.00
N CYS A 547 -8.36 -30.40 7.82
CA CYS A 547 -9.28 -29.30 7.45
C CYS A 547 -8.58 -27.94 7.36
N SER A 548 -7.58 -27.70 8.20
CA SER A 548 -6.77 -26.47 8.17
C SER A 548 -5.93 -26.38 6.89
N ALA A 549 -5.33 -27.49 6.46
CA ALA A 549 -4.57 -27.59 5.22
C ALA A 549 -5.48 -27.44 3.99
N PHE A 550 -6.64 -28.10 3.99
CA PHE A 550 -7.62 -27.98 2.92
C PHE A 550 -8.17 -26.55 2.81
N ALA A 551 -8.50 -25.88 3.92
CA ALA A 551 -8.94 -24.48 3.90
C ALA A 551 -7.86 -23.52 3.35
N ARG A 552 -6.57 -23.78 3.67
CA ARG A 552 -5.44 -23.04 3.12
C ARG A 552 -5.29 -23.27 1.61
N PHE A 553 -5.44 -24.51 1.16
CA PHE A 553 -5.49 -24.85 -0.26
C PHE A 553 -6.61 -24.10 -0.99
N ILE A 554 -7.83 -24.08 -0.45
CA ILE A 554 -8.97 -23.36 -1.05
C ILE A 554 -8.70 -21.85 -1.20
N ALA A 555 -8.09 -21.21 -0.20
CA ALA A 555 -7.76 -19.79 -0.28
C ALA A 555 -6.78 -19.46 -1.42
N ILE A 556 -5.82 -20.36 -1.69
CA ILE A 556 -4.85 -20.21 -2.78
C ILE A 556 -5.50 -20.57 -4.12
N TYR A 557 -6.31 -21.63 -4.16
CA TYR A 557 -7.09 -22.02 -5.34
C TYR A 557 -8.00 -20.88 -5.83
N GLU A 558 -8.76 -20.23 -4.93
CA GLU A 558 -9.61 -19.10 -5.31
C GLU A 558 -8.82 -17.91 -5.84
N ARG A 559 -7.63 -17.65 -5.27
CA ARG A 559 -6.74 -16.60 -5.76
C ARG A 559 -6.24 -16.92 -7.17
N VAL A 560 -5.83 -18.16 -7.43
CA VAL A 560 -5.37 -18.61 -8.76
C VAL A 560 -6.51 -18.63 -9.79
N ARG A 561 -7.73 -19.01 -9.37
CA ARG A 561 -8.89 -19.13 -10.26
C ARG A 561 -9.56 -17.81 -10.59
N TYR A 562 -9.65 -16.90 -9.61
CA TYR A 562 -10.43 -15.66 -9.72
C TYR A 562 -9.57 -14.38 -9.66
N GLY A 563 -8.26 -14.48 -9.36
CA GLY A 563 -7.37 -13.32 -9.14
C GLY A 563 -6.71 -12.72 -10.37
N GLY A 564 -6.94 -13.26 -11.57
CA GLY A 564 -6.60 -12.62 -12.86
C GLY A 564 -5.12 -12.50 -13.25
N GLN A 565 -4.18 -12.59 -12.32
CA GLN A 565 -2.73 -12.62 -12.59
C GLN A 565 -2.09 -13.84 -11.91
N VAL A 566 -1.38 -14.65 -12.69
CA VAL A 566 -0.72 -15.87 -12.24
C VAL A 566 0.78 -15.67 -12.32
N SER A 567 1.47 -15.63 -11.17
CA SER A 567 2.94 -15.60 -11.11
C SER A 567 3.53 -17.01 -10.97
N VAL A 568 4.78 -17.21 -11.40
CA VAL A 568 5.56 -18.43 -11.10
C VAL A 568 5.63 -18.68 -9.59
N LYS A 569 5.62 -17.62 -8.79
CA LYS A 569 5.55 -17.71 -7.32
C LYS A 569 4.23 -18.33 -6.85
N ASP A 570 3.10 -17.99 -7.46
CA ASP A 570 1.78 -18.52 -7.08
C ASP A 570 1.64 -20.01 -7.44
N GLN A 571 2.30 -20.47 -8.49
CA GLN A 571 2.37 -21.88 -8.84
C GLN A 571 3.08 -22.69 -7.74
N THR A 572 4.28 -22.28 -7.32
CA THR A 572 5.03 -23.00 -6.27
C THR A 572 4.27 -23.04 -4.93
N VAL A 573 3.57 -21.96 -4.60
CA VAL A 573 2.72 -21.86 -3.40
C VAL A 573 1.50 -22.77 -3.50
N PHE A 574 0.89 -22.85 -4.69
CA PHE A 574 -0.22 -23.76 -4.96
C PHE A 574 0.19 -25.23 -4.86
N GLU A 575 1.29 -25.62 -5.49
CA GLU A 575 1.82 -26.99 -5.45
C GLU A 575 2.16 -27.43 -4.02
N THR A 576 2.77 -26.56 -3.23
CA THR A 576 3.08 -26.82 -1.81
C THR A 576 1.81 -27.05 -0.99
N ALA A 577 0.77 -26.22 -1.20
CA ALA A 577 -0.49 -26.34 -0.47
C ALA A 577 -1.30 -27.57 -0.92
N MET A 578 -1.23 -27.93 -2.20
CA MET A 578 -1.86 -29.12 -2.77
C MET A 578 -1.26 -30.39 -2.17
N ASN A 579 0.07 -30.54 -2.22
CA ASN A 579 0.76 -31.71 -1.68
C ASN A 579 0.52 -31.85 -0.18
N SER A 580 0.59 -30.74 0.58
CA SER A 580 0.29 -30.76 2.02
C SER A 580 -1.15 -31.17 2.34
N ALA A 581 -2.13 -30.81 1.50
CA ALA A 581 -3.51 -31.22 1.69
C ALA A 581 -3.73 -32.70 1.30
N GLU A 582 -3.03 -33.17 0.26
CA GLU A 582 -3.04 -34.58 -0.17
C GLU A 582 -2.41 -35.49 0.88
N ASP A 583 -1.20 -35.17 1.36
CA ASP A 583 -0.48 -35.96 2.37
C ASP A 583 -1.30 -36.15 3.65
N LEU A 584 -1.96 -35.08 4.11
CA LEU A 584 -2.80 -35.13 5.31
C LEU A 584 -4.14 -35.85 5.11
N MET A 585 -4.58 -36.00 3.86
CA MET A 585 -5.74 -36.83 3.50
C MET A 585 -5.34 -38.29 3.16
N GLU A 586 -4.05 -38.57 2.99
CA GLU A 586 -3.45 -39.90 2.77
C GLU A 586 -2.94 -40.59 4.02
N GLY A 587 -2.58 -39.83 5.07
CA GLY A 587 -2.11 -40.39 6.33
C GLY A 587 -3.08 -41.40 6.94
N GLU A 588 -2.55 -42.59 7.26
CA GLU A 588 -3.18 -43.84 7.74
C GLU A 588 -3.96 -43.77 9.08
N HIS A 589 -4.51 -42.61 9.46
CA HIS A 589 -5.29 -42.45 10.69
C HIS A 589 -6.64 -41.80 10.43
N HIS A 590 -7.49 -42.43 9.62
CA HIS A 590 -8.93 -42.14 9.56
C HIS A 590 -9.79 -43.39 9.39
#